data_AF-A0A162LGS5-F1
#
_entry.id   AF-A0A162LGS5-F1
#
_cell.length_a   1.000
_cell.length_b   1.000
_cell.length_c   1.000
_cell.angle_alpha   90.00
_cell.angle_beta   90.00
_cell.angle_gamma   90.00
#
_symmetry.space_group_name_H-M   'P 1'
#
loop_
_entity.id
_entity.type
_entity.pdbx_description
1 polymer ?
#
loop_
_entity_poly.entity_id
_entity_poly.type
_entity_poly.pdbx_seq_one_letter_code
_entity_poly.pdbx_strand_id
1 'polypeptide(L)'
;MGTLLREECTITANGQTTVPKSVRQALGVDYGGRIAFFVDDEHRVYVEKVMEEASDPVVDRFLAFLAQDMRKRPGTSIAALPASLRDRIAALVGDMDVNLDAEIDGDVTL
;
A
#
# COMPACT_ATOMS: atom_id res chain seq x y z
N MET A 1 -20.16 0.06 -8.56
CA MET A 1 -20.11 -0.31 -10.00
C MET A 1 -18.79 0.21 -10.54
N GLY A 2 -17.89 -0.68 -10.95
CA GLY A 2 -16.60 -0.28 -11.50
C GLY A 2 -16.79 0.33 -12.89
N THR A 3 -16.17 1.47 -13.14
CA THR A 3 -16.15 2.11 -14.46
C THR A 3 -15.27 1.25 -15.39
N LEU A 4 -15.84 0.72 -16.47
CA LEU A 4 -15.09 0.00 -17.49
C LEU A 4 -14.44 1.02 -18.44
N LEU A 5 -13.12 1.14 -18.40
CA LEU A 5 -12.34 1.92 -19.37
C LEU A 5 -12.02 1.03 -20.58
N ARG A 6 -12.45 1.46 -21.77
CA ARG A 6 -12.17 0.77 -23.04
C ARG A 6 -11.41 1.69 -23.98
N GLU A 7 -10.24 1.24 -24.43
CA GLU A 7 -9.42 1.90 -25.43
C GLU A 7 -9.04 0.88 -26.50
N GLU A 8 -8.90 1.32 -27.75
CA GLU A 8 -8.48 0.48 -28.86
C GLU A 8 -7.08 0.87 -29.34
N CYS A 9 -6.28 -0.13 -29.69
CA CYS A 9 -4.94 0.09 -30.24
C CYS A 9 -4.62 -1.00 -31.27
N THR A 10 -3.78 -0.66 -32.24
CA THR A 10 -3.34 -1.59 -33.28
C THR A 10 -1.98 -2.16 -32.92
N ILE A 11 -1.85 -3.48 -33.06
CA ILE A 11 -0.56 -4.16 -32.94
C ILE A 11 0.30 -3.77 -34.14
N THR A 12 1.49 -3.25 -33.86
CA THR A 12 2.47 -2.89 -34.89
C THR A 12 3.02 -4.15 -35.58
N ALA A 13 3.71 -3.98 -36.72
CA ALA A 13 4.35 -5.09 -37.43
C ALA A 13 5.32 -5.91 -36.56
N ASN A 14 5.89 -5.29 -35.52
CA ASN A 14 6.82 -5.93 -34.59
C ASN A 14 6.10 -6.60 -33.40
N GLY A 15 4.77 -6.72 -33.42
CA GLY A 15 4.00 -7.30 -32.33
C GLY A 15 3.84 -6.40 -31.10
N GLN A 16 4.25 -5.13 -31.19
CA GLN A 16 4.16 -4.18 -30.06
C GLN A 16 2.82 -3.45 -30.07
N THR A 17 2.28 -3.19 -28.89
CA THR A 17 1.18 -2.24 -28.67
C THR A 17 1.59 -1.16 -27.68
N THR A 18 1.01 0.03 -27.81
CA THR A 18 1.20 1.12 -26.86
C THR A 18 0.05 1.10 -25.86
N VAL A 19 0.36 1.00 -24.56
CA VAL A 19 -0.65 1.16 -23.51
C VAL A 19 -1.12 2.62 -23.49
N PRO A 20 -2.40 2.93 -23.78
CA PRO A 20 -2.90 4.31 -23.82
C PRO A 20 -2.74 5.02 -22.48
N LYS A 21 -2.60 6.35 -22.50
CA LYS A 21 -2.36 7.15 -21.29
C LYS A 21 -3.45 6.94 -20.23
N SER A 22 -4.72 6.91 -20.63
CA SER A 22 -5.87 6.65 -19.76
C SER A 22 -5.74 5.30 -19.04
N VAL A 23 -5.33 4.25 -19.76
CA VAL A 23 -5.10 2.91 -19.20
C VAL A 23 -3.90 2.89 -18.25
N ARG A 24 -2.78 3.55 -18.61
CA ARG A 24 -1.60 3.64 -17.71
C ARG A 24 -1.94 4.33 -16.38
N GLN A 25 -2.72 5.41 -16.44
CA GLN A 25 -3.18 6.13 -15.25
C GLN A 25 -4.12 5.26 -14.40
N ALA A 26 -5.05 4.54 -15.02
CA ALA A 26 -5.92 3.60 -14.32
C ALA A 26 -5.14 2.45 -13.66
N LEU A 27 -4.06 1.98 -14.28
CA LEU A 27 -3.15 0.97 -13.72
C LEU A 27 -2.16 1.54 -12.68
N GLY A 28 -2.05 2.86 -12.55
CA GLY A 28 -1.05 3.50 -11.69
C GLY A 28 0.40 3.22 -12.10
N VAL A 29 0.65 3.08 -13.41
CA VAL A 29 1.96 2.78 -14.00
C VAL A 29 2.51 4.03 -14.70
N ASP A 30 3.67 4.49 -14.27
CA ASP A 30 4.40 5.59 -14.92
C ASP A 30 5.49 5.07 -15.88
N TYR A 31 6.19 5.97 -16.57
CA TYR A 31 7.32 5.63 -17.44
C TYR A 31 8.37 4.80 -16.68
N GLY A 32 8.82 3.70 -17.29
CA GLY A 32 9.75 2.75 -16.68
C GLY A 32 9.09 1.73 -15.74
N GLY A 33 7.80 1.90 -15.41
CA GLY A 33 7.03 0.91 -14.66
C GLY A 33 6.82 -0.39 -15.43
N ARG A 34 6.70 -1.50 -14.70
CA ARG A 34 6.53 -2.85 -15.26
C ARG A 34 5.07 -3.28 -15.23
N ILE A 35 4.65 -3.99 -16.26
CA ILE A 35 3.32 -4.60 -16.37
C ILE A 35 3.44 -6.08 -16.71
N ALA A 36 2.51 -6.89 -16.23
CA ALA A 36 2.41 -8.32 -16.55
C ALA A 36 1.16 -8.57 -17.40
N PHE A 37 1.32 -9.39 -18.44
CA PHE A 37 0.21 -9.85 -19.27
C PHE A 37 -0.26 -11.22 -18.77
N PHE A 38 -1.56 -11.36 -18.60
CA PHE A 38 -2.21 -12.63 -18.26
C PHE A 38 -3.17 -13.00 -19.37
N VAL A 39 -3.28 -14.30 -19.65
CA VAL A 39 -4.28 -14.85 -20.57
C VAL A 39 -5.11 -15.84 -19.76
N ASP A 40 -6.42 -15.63 -19.73
CA ASP A 40 -7.34 -16.58 -19.08
C ASP A 40 -7.84 -17.66 -20.04
N ASP A 41 -8.63 -18.59 -19.50
CA ASP A 41 -9.22 -19.71 -20.27
C ASP A 41 -10.25 -19.25 -21.31
N GLU A 42 -10.76 -18.02 -21.20
CA GLU A 42 -11.64 -17.39 -22.20
C GLU A 42 -10.85 -16.63 -23.28
N HIS A 43 -9.52 -16.77 -23.31
CA HIS A 43 -8.60 -16.04 -24.20
C HIS A 43 -8.65 -14.52 -24.04
N ARG A 44 -9.09 -14.02 -22.88
CA ARG A 44 -9.03 -12.60 -22.56
C ARG A 44 -7.63 -12.28 -22.04
N VAL A 45 -7.13 -11.12 -22.46
CA VAL A 45 -5.83 -10.61 -22.03
C VAL A 45 -6.05 -9.55 -20.95
N TYR A 46 -5.42 -9.73 -19.81
CA TYR A 46 -5.39 -8.75 -18.72
C TYR A 46 -3.99 -8.23 -18.53
N VAL A 47 -3.93 -6.98 -18.06
CA VAL A 47 -2.68 -6.33 -17.73
C VAL A 47 -2.75 -5.86 -16.30
N GLU A 48 -1.77 -6.24 -15.49
CA GLU A 48 -1.64 -5.75 -14.12
C GLU A 48 -0.31 -5.00 -13.95
N LYS A 49 -0.31 -4.01 -13.06
CA LYS A 49 0.93 -3.38 -12.60
C LYS A 49 1.76 -4.41 -11.83
N VAL A 50 3.01 -4.58 -12.22
CA VAL A 50 3.96 -5.33 -11.40
C VAL A 50 4.33 -4.44 -10.22
N MET A 51 3.87 -4.82 -9.04
CA MET A 51 4.35 -4.23 -7.80
C MET A 51 5.75 -4.79 -7.55
N GLU A 52 6.74 -3.91 -7.61
CA GLU A 52 8.01 -4.20 -6.96
C GLU A 52 7.75 -4.12 -5.48
N GLU A 53 7.69 -5.28 -4.83
CA GLU A 53 7.85 -5.34 -3.38
C GLU A 53 9.25 -4.83 -3.07
N ALA A 54 9.36 -3.54 -2.82
CA ALA A 54 10.51 -2.97 -2.15
C ALA A 54 10.47 -3.49 -0.71
N SER A 55 11.02 -4.68 -0.53
CA SER A 55 11.30 -5.25 0.79
C SER A 55 12.44 -4.43 1.38
N ASP A 56 12.14 -3.73 2.49
CA ASP A 56 13.18 -3.16 3.33
C ASP A 56 13.67 -4.29 4.26
N PRO A 57 14.91 -4.79 4.06
CA PRO A 57 15.41 -5.92 4.83
C PRO A 57 15.52 -5.61 6.32
N VAL A 58 15.65 -4.35 6.71
CA VAL A 58 15.70 -3.94 8.12
C VAL A 58 14.30 -4.02 8.73
N VAL A 59 13.30 -3.44 8.05
CA VAL A 59 11.90 -3.50 8.49
C VAL A 59 11.42 -4.95 8.55
N ASP A 60 11.71 -5.76 7.55
CA ASP A 60 11.28 -7.17 7.51
C ASP A 60 11.87 -7.96 8.67
N ARG A 61 13.17 -7.77 8.96
CA ARG A 61 13.83 -8.43 10.09
C ARG A 61 13.28 -7.95 11.43
N PHE A 62 12.96 -6.67 11.54
CA PHE A 62 12.36 -6.10 12.74
C PHE A 62 10.95 -6.67 12.99
N LEU A 63 10.10 -6.72 11.96
CA LEU A 63 8.76 -7.30 12.06
C LEU A 63 8.82 -8.79 12.36
N ALA A 64 9.75 -9.53 11.75
CA ALA A 64 9.97 -10.95 12.05
C ALA A 64 10.40 -11.17 13.51
N PHE A 65 11.27 -10.31 14.04
CA PHE A 65 11.68 -10.31 15.44
C PHE A 65 10.49 -10.09 16.38
N LEU A 66 9.67 -9.05 16.13
CA LEU A 66 8.47 -8.77 16.92
C LEU A 66 7.48 -9.94 16.89
N ALA A 67 7.20 -10.48 15.70
CA ALA A 67 6.30 -11.62 15.55
C ALA A 67 6.78 -12.85 16.33
N GLN A 68 8.10 -13.08 16.36
CA GLN A 68 8.67 -14.19 17.11
C GLN A 68 8.59 -13.97 18.63
N ASP A 69 8.86 -12.75 19.11
CA ASP A 69 8.75 -12.42 20.54
C ASP A 69 7.31 -12.56 21.03
N MET A 70 6.34 -12.01 20.28
CA MET A 70 4.90 -12.14 20.58
C MET A 70 4.43 -13.60 20.70
N ARG A 71 4.93 -14.50 19.83
CA ARG A 71 4.61 -15.94 19.91
C ARG A 71 5.26 -16.62 21.10
N LYS A 72 6.48 -16.23 21.47
CA LYS A 72 7.25 -16.84 22.56
C LYS A 72 6.78 -16.40 23.94
N ARG A 73 6.24 -15.19 24.05
CA ARG A 73 5.86 -14.55 25.33
C ARG A 73 4.44 -13.96 25.27
N PRO A 74 3.42 -14.82 25.09
CA PRO A 74 2.03 -14.36 25.11
C PRO A 74 1.73 -13.72 26.47
N GLY A 75 1.26 -12.46 26.46
CA GLY A 75 0.85 -11.72 27.65
C GLY A 75 1.89 -10.75 28.23
N THR A 76 3.16 -10.79 27.80
CA THR A 76 4.16 -9.79 28.21
C THR A 76 4.71 -8.99 27.03
N SER A 77 4.79 -9.57 25.83
CA SER A 77 5.19 -8.84 24.61
C SER A 77 4.13 -7.82 24.16
N ILE A 78 2.86 -8.06 24.50
CA ILE A 78 1.77 -7.09 24.34
C ILE A 78 1.13 -6.94 25.71
N ALA A 79 1.28 -5.75 26.30
CA ALA A 79 0.74 -5.43 27.60
C ALA A 79 -0.17 -4.21 27.51
N ALA A 80 -1.20 -4.18 28.35
CA ALA A 80 -2.03 -2.99 28.51
C ALA A 80 -1.20 -1.84 29.10
N LEU A 81 -1.54 -0.60 28.71
CA LEU A 81 -0.93 0.57 29.33
C LEU A 81 -1.24 0.59 30.84
N PRO A 82 -0.24 0.88 31.70
CA PRO A 82 -0.46 1.08 33.13
C PRO A 82 -1.55 2.12 33.38
N ALA A 83 -2.36 1.92 34.42
CA ALA A 83 -3.46 2.85 34.75
C ALA A 83 -2.93 4.28 34.93
N SER A 84 -1.83 4.44 35.67
CA SER A 84 -1.19 5.75 35.88
C SER A 84 -0.76 6.45 34.59
N LEU A 85 -0.31 5.69 33.58
CA LEU A 85 0.06 6.26 32.29
C LEU A 85 -1.18 6.67 31.50
N ARG A 86 -2.25 5.87 31.55
CA ARG A 86 -3.55 6.22 30.93
C ARG A 86 -4.15 7.48 31.56
N ASP A 87 -4.14 7.58 32.89
CA ASP A 87 -4.65 8.74 33.61
C ASP A 87 -3.84 10.00 33.26
N ARG A 88 -2.52 9.87 33.15
CA ARG A 88 -1.64 10.98 32.75
C ARG A 88 -1.86 11.40 31.30
N ILE A 89 -2.05 10.45 30.37
CA ILE A 89 -2.41 10.76 28.98
C ILE A 89 -3.74 11.52 28.97
N ALA A 90 -4.77 11.00 29.63
CA ALA A 90 -6.09 11.62 29.70
C ALA A 90 -6.04 13.04 30.30
N ALA A 91 -5.23 13.26 31.35
CA ALA A 91 -5.06 14.60 31.92
C ALA A 91 -4.36 15.59 30.98
N LEU A 92 -3.51 15.11 30.07
CA LEU A 92 -2.78 15.97 29.13
C LEU A 92 -3.58 16.29 27.86
N VAL A 93 -4.39 15.36 27.37
CA VAL A 93 -5.07 15.48 26.07
C VAL A 93 -6.60 15.45 26.16
N GLY A 94 -7.17 15.29 27.35
CA GLY A 94 -8.61 15.01 27.55
C GLY A 94 -9.56 16.09 27.03
N ASP A 95 -9.11 17.35 26.97
CA ASP A 95 -9.87 18.49 26.45
C ASP A 95 -9.46 18.88 25.02
N MET A 96 -8.58 18.11 24.36
CA MET A 96 -8.16 18.40 22.99
C MET A 96 -9.23 17.92 22.00
N ASP A 97 -9.73 18.86 21.19
CA ASP A 97 -10.56 18.54 20.04
C ASP A 97 -9.66 18.20 18.84
N VAL A 98 -9.57 16.92 18.50
CA VAL A 98 -8.70 16.39 17.43
C VAL A 98 -9.55 15.72 16.36
N ASN A 99 -9.50 16.25 15.14
CA ASN A 99 -10.08 15.60 13.97
C ASN A 99 -9.05 14.65 13.33
N LEU A 100 -9.24 13.34 13.49
CA LEU A 100 -8.36 12.32 12.92
C LEU A 100 -8.48 12.19 11.39
N ASP A 101 -9.52 12.77 10.80
CA ASP A 101 -9.77 12.80 9.35
C ASP A 101 -9.31 14.12 8.70
N ALA A 102 -8.75 15.05 9.48
CA ALA A 102 -8.21 16.29 8.91
C ALA A 102 -6.98 16.00 8.02
N GLU A 103 -6.80 16.78 6.96
CA GLU A 103 -5.58 16.73 6.17
C GLU A 103 -4.36 17.05 7.04
N ILE A 104 -3.28 16.29 6.85
CA ILE A 104 -2.02 16.54 7.54
C ILE A 104 -1.37 17.76 6.87
N ASP A 105 -1.35 18.89 7.57
CA ASP A 105 -0.73 20.14 7.13
C ASP A 105 0.58 20.40 7.90
N GLY A 106 1.59 20.92 7.19
CA GLY A 106 2.90 21.27 7.74
C GLY A 106 4.10 20.69 6.99
N ASP A 107 5.27 21.32 7.20
CA ASP A 107 6.53 20.90 6.60
C ASP A 107 6.99 19.53 7.17
N VAL A 108 7.01 18.50 6.33
CA VAL A 108 7.69 17.24 6.62
C VAL A 108 9.15 17.34 6.20
N THR A 109 10.06 17.11 7.15
CA THR A 109 11.49 17.00 6.84
C THR A 109 11.74 15.62 6.22
N LEU A 110 12.13 15.60 4.94
CA LEU A 110 12.52 14.40 4.19
C LEU A 110 13.96 13.99 4.48
#